data_AF-A0A3D6BRV8-F1
#
_entry.id   AF-A0A3D6BRV8-F1
#
_cell.length_a   1.000
_cell.length_b   1.000
_cell.length_c   1.000
_cell.angle_alpha   90.00
_cell.angle_beta   90.00
_cell.angle_gamma   90.00
#
_symmetry.space_group_name_H-M   'P 1'
#
loop_
_entity.id
_entity.type
_entity.pdbx_description
1 polymer ?
#
loop_
_entity_poly.entity_id
_entity_poly.type
_entity_poly.pdbx_seq_one_letter_code
_entity_poly.pdbx_strand_id
1 'polypeptide(L)'
;MRSKKMAKKYIHVNQHKIRANKKHGTNEPVITIKEGRVNTYCHEVKVMGECTIRYGGNDKPILPCGARVVIETTAPYEIIKPEDYIEAEIK
;
A
#
# COMPACT_ATOMS: atom_id res chain seq x y z
N MET A 1 8.30 -24.31 -20.49
CA MET A 1 8.53 -23.24 -19.50
C MET A 1 7.20 -22.89 -18.83
N ARG A 2 7.07 -22.99 -17.49
CA ARG A 2 5.89 -22.47 -16.79
C ARG A 2 6.00 -20.94 -16.74
N SER A 3 5.01 -20.23 -17.29
CA SER A 3 4.93 -18.77 -17.15
C SER A 3 4.93 -18.39 -15.67
N LYS A 4 5.85 -17.50 -15.27
CA LYS A 4 5.94 -16.99 -13.90
C LYS A 4 4.70 -16.14 -13.65
N LYS A 5 3.70 -16.69 -12.95
CA LYS A 5 2.51 -15.95 -12.55
C LYS A 5 2.94 -14.74 -11.74
N MET A 6 2.70 -13.54 -12.27
CA MET A 6 3.03 -12.29 -11.58
C MET A 6 2.27 -12.24 -10.26
N ALA A 7 2.98 -11.96 -9.16
CA ALA A 7 2.38 -11.88 -7.85
C ALA A 7 1.40 -10.69 -7.79
N LYS A 8 0.21 -10.92 -7.23
CA LYS A 8 -0.75 -9.84 -6.99
C LYS A 8 -0.23 -8.93 -5.90
N LYS A 9 -0.34 -7.62 -6.15
CA LYS A 9 -0.03 -6.56 -5.21
C LYS A 9 -1.33 -5.89 -4.79
N TYR A 10 -1.45 -5.60 -3.50
CA TYR A 10 -2.58 -4.86 -2.95
C TYR A 10 -2.07 -3.58 -2.31
N ILE A 11 -2.53 -2.44 -2.84
CA ILE A 11 -2.23 -1.13 -2.30
C ILE A 11 -3.47 -0.67 -1.53
N HIS A 12 -3.28 -0.24 -0.28
CA HIS A 12 -4.35 0.36 0.50
C HIS A 12 -3.87 1.59 1.25
N VAL A 13 -4.81 2.46 1.57
CA VAL A 13 -4.58 3.64 2.40
C VAL A 13 -5.00 3.31 3.84
N ASN A 14 -4.12 3.60 4.80
CA ASN A 14 -4.35 3.32 6.20
C ASN A 14 -5.03 4.51 6.90
N GLN A 15 -6.35 4.46 6.99
CA GLN A 15 -7.15 5.50 7.66
C GLN A 15 -6.75 5.75 9.11
N HIS A 16 -6.25 4.72 9.83
CA HIS A 16 -5.88 4.86 11.23
C HIS A 16 -4.61 5.72 11.37
N LYS A 17 -3.65 5.55 10.45
CA LYS A 17 -2.43 6.38 10.39
C LYS A 17 -2.75 7.81 9.99
N ILE A 18 -3.64 8.03 9.01
CA ILE A 18 -4.11 9.37 8.67
C ILE A 18 -4.70 10.08 9.89
N ARG A 19 -5.57 9.40 10.63
CA ARG A 19 -6.19 9.95 11.85
C ARG A 19 -5.15 10.25 12.94
N ALA A 20 -4.17 9.36 13.13
CA ALA A 20 -3.10 9.55 14.10
C ALA A 20 -2.19 10.72 13.73
N ASN A 21 -1.72 10.79 12.47
CA ASN A 21 -0.95 11.90 11.92
C ASN A 21 -1.65 13.24 12.16
N LYS A 22 -2.94 13.32 11.82
CA LYS A 22 -3.73 14.54 12.05
C LYS A 22 -3.87 14.90 13.54
N LYS A 23 -4.01 13.90 14.41
CA LYS A 23 -4.18 14.11 15.87
C LYS A 23 -2.88 14.54 16.55
N HIS A 24 -1.74 14.01 16.09
CA HIS A 24 -0.45 14.14 16.78
C HIS A 24 0.55 15.04 16.04
N GLY A 25 0.18 15.57 14.87
CA GLY A 25 1.09 16.38 14.05
C GLY A 25 2.25 15.60 13.45
N THR A 26 2.14 14.27 13.37
CA THR A 26 3.17 13.40 12.78
C THR A 26 2.97 13.26 11.27
N ASN A 27 4.01 12.81 10.56
CA ASN A 27 3.99 12.58 9.13
C ASN A 27 4.45 11.17 8.79
N GLU A 28 3.81 10.15 9.38
CA GLU A 28 4.11 8.75 9.05
C GLU A 28 3.52 8.36 7.67
N PRO A 29 4.13 7.40 6.94
CA PRO A 29 3.59 6.90 5.68
C PRO A 29 2.23 6.24 5.87
N VAL A 30 1.28 6.58 4.99
CA VAL A 30 -0.12 6.12 5.10
C VAL A 30 -0.51 5.11 4.03
N ILE A 31 0.32 4.92 3.00
CA ILE A 31 0.09 3.95 1.94
C ILE A 31 0.86 2.68 2.27
N THR A 32 0.21 1.52 2.12
CA THR A 32 0.86 0.21 2.26
C THR A 32 0.66 -0.62 1.00
N ILE A 33 1.76 -1.12 0.45
CA ILE A 33 1.80 -2.03 -0.68
C ILE A 33 2.10 -3.42 -0.13
N LYS A 34 1.20 -4.38 -0.34
CA LYS A 34 1.35 -5.76 0.11
C LYS A 34 1.68 -6.67 -1.06
N GLU A 35 2.82 -7.33 -0.99
CA GLU A 35 3.29 -8.31 -1.98
C GLU A 35 3.66 -9.61 -1.27
N GLY A 36 2.71 -10.55 -1.23
CA GLY A 36 2.86 -11.78 -0.46
C GLY A 36 3.05 -11.50 1.04
N ARG A 37 4.26 -11.73 1.56
CA ARG A 37 4.63 -11.48 2.96
C ARG A 37 5.28 -10.11 3.18
N VAL A 38 5.67 -9.42 2.11
CA VAL A 38 6.36 -8.13 2.19
C VAL A 38 5.33 -7.00 2.25
N ASN A 39 5.57 -6.03 3.13
CA ASN A 39 4.82 -4.80 3.21
C ASN A 39 5.77 -3.64 2.97
N THR A 40 5.44 -2.77 2.02
CA THR A 40 6.17 -1.53 1.76
C THR A 40 5.31 -0.35 2.13
N TYR A 41 5.86 0.59 2.91
CA TYR A 41 5.16 1.78 3.39
C TYR A 41 5.69 3.02 2.68
N CYS A 42 4.81 3.88 2.19
CA CYS A 42 5.19 5.08 1.45
C CYS A 42 4.18 6.20 1.63
N HIS A 43 4.59 7.42 1.24
CA HIS A 43 3.70 8.58 1.11
C HIS A 43 3.04 8.64 -0.26
N GLU A 44 3.75 8.17 -1.28
CA GLU A 44 3.30 8.21 -2.66
C GLU A 44 3.78 6.98 -3.43
N VAL A 45 2.93 6.48 -4.32
CA VAL A 45 3.21 5.34 -5.19
C VAL A 45 2.60 5.58 -6.56
N LYS A 46 3.38 5.31 -7.62
CA LYS A 46 2.93 5.33 -9.01
C LYS A 46 2.82 3.90 -9.52
N VAL A 47 1.65 3.51 -10.04
CA VAL A 47 1.46 2.20 -10.69
C VAL A 47 1.70 2.37 -12.19
N MET A 48 2.61 1.57 -12.75
CA MET A 48 3.09 1.72 -14.13
C MET A 48 2.32 0.85 -15.13
N GLY A 49 1.04 0.56 -14.84
CA GLY A 49 0.20 -0.30 -15.66
C GLY A 49 -1.21 -0.41 -15.10
N GLU A 50 -1.95 -1.40 -15.60
CA GLU A 50 -3.35 -1.58 -15.23
C GLU A 50 -3.52 -1.92 -13.74
N CYS A 51 -4.60 -1.41 -13.17
CA CYS A 51 -5.02 -1.75 -11.82
C CYS A 51 -6.55 -1.77 -11.71
N THR A 52 -7.04 -2.45 -10.67
CA THR A 52 -8.46 -2.50 -10.34
C THR A 52 -8.65 -1.93 -8.94
N ILE A 53 -9.52 -0.93 -8.81
CA ILE A 53 -9.99 -0.45 -7.51
C ILE A 53 -11.18 -1.31 -7.11
N ARG A 54 -11.09 -1.98 -5.96
CA ARG A 54 -12.09 -2.95 -5.53
C ARG A 54 -12.54 -2.71 -4.10
N TYR A 55 -13.85 -2.65 -3.90
CA TYR A 55 -14.50 -2.68 -2.59
C TYR A 55 -15.03 -4.09 -2.30
N GLY A 56 -14.69 -4.64 -1.13
CA GLY A 56 -15.03 -6.00 -0.72
C GLY A 56 -16.31 -6.14 0.11
N GLY A 57 -17.05 -5.04 0.30
CA GLY A 57 -18.24 -5.04 1.17
C GLY A 57 -17.93 -5.04 2.66
N ASN A 58 -18.97 -5.23 3.48
CA ASN A 58 -18.88 -5.16 4.94
C ASN A 58 -18.62 -6.52 5.60
N ASP A 59 -18.98 -7.63 4.93
CA ASP A 59 -18.96 -8.97 5.51
C ASP A 59 -17.54 -9.43 5.86
N LYS A 60 -16.61 -9.29 4.92
CA LYS A 60 -15.22 -9.70 5.12
C LYS A 60 -14.24 -8.69 4.51
N PRO A 61 -13.22 -8.26 5.27
CA PRO A 61 -12.12 -7.47 4.72
C PRO A 61 -11.40 -8.18 3.57
N ILE A 62 -10.91 -7.41 2.60
CA ILE A 62 -10.08 -7.91 1.50
C ILE A 62 -8.72 -8.38 2.03
N LEU A 63 -8.18 -7.67 3.02
CA LEU A 63 -6.88 -7.96 3.62
C LEU A 63 -7.03 -8.23 5.12
N PRO A 64 -6.16 -9.08 5.72
CA PRO A 64 -6.16 -9.35 7.16
C PRO A 64 -6.03 -8.11 8.05
N CYS A 65 -5.42 -7.02 7.53
CA CYS A 65 -5.32 -5.74 8.23
C CYS A 65 -6.65 -4.95 8.33
N GLY A 66 -7.76 -5.51 7.84
CA GLY A 66 -9.07 -4.87 7.88
C GLY A 66 -9.38 -3.99 6.66
N ALA A 67 -8.49 -3.90 5.67
CA ALA A 67 -8.74 -3.10 4.48
C ALA A 67 -9.92 -3.66 3.68
N ARG A 68 -10.91 -2.80 3.40
CA ARG A 68 -12.11 -3.14 2.62
C ARG A 68 -12.10 -2.59 1.19
N VAL A 69 -11.29 -1.56 0.94
CA VAL A 69 -11.01 -1.02 -0.39
C VAL A 69 -9.52 -1.15 -0.65
N VAL A 70 -9.16 -1.64 -1.82
CA VAL A 70 -7.77 -1.77 -2.26
C VAL A 70 -7.65 -1.41 -3.74
N ILE A 71 -6.44 -1.04 -4.16
CA ILE A 71 -6.01 -1.09 -5.54
C ILE A 71 -5.27 -2.42 -5.72
N GLU A 72 -5.75 -3.26 -6.64
CA GLU A 72 -5.18 -4.56 -6.98
C GLU A 72 -4.47 -4.46 -8.33
N THR A 73 -3.21 -4.91 -8.41
CA THR A 73 -2.43 -4.88 -9.65
C THR A 73 -1.36 -5.98 -9.67
N THR A 74 -0.92 -6.38 -10.86
CA THR A 74 0.32 -7.15 -11.06
C THR A 74 1.44 -6.28 -11.64
N ALA A 75 1.13 -5.03 -12.05
CA ALA A 75 2.05 -4.13 -12.72
C ALA A 75 3.22 -3.71 -11.81
N PRO A 76 4.35 -3.26 -12.39
CA PRO A 76 5.39 -2.57 -11.65
C PRO A 76 4.85 -1.31 -10.97
N TYR A 77 5.50 -0.89 -9.90
CA TYR A 77 5.22 0.37 -9.21
C TYR A 77 6.52 1.04 -8.81
N GLU A 78 6.46 2.35 -8.62
CA GLU A 78 7.55 3.18 -8.14
C GLU A 78 7.10 3.91 -6.89
N ILE A 79 7.94 3.93 -5.86
CA ILE A 79 7.72 4.73 -4.67
C ILE A 79 8.34 6.09 -4.92
N ILE A 80 7.51 7.13 -4.88
CA ILE A 80 7.98 8.50 -5.03
C ILE A 80 8.39 8.97 -3.64
N LYS A 81 9.69 9.21 -3.49
CA LYS A 81 10.28 9.73 -2.26
C LYS A 81 10.24 11.26 -2.32
N PRO A 82 9.69 11.97 -1.31
CA PRO A 82 9.85 13.42 -1.23
C PRO A 82 11.34 13.78 -1.10
N GLU A 83 11.69 14.99 -1.51
CA GLU A 83 13.08 15.48 -1.52
C GLU A 83 13.76 15.39 -0.14
N ASP A 84 12.98 15.56 0.93
CA ASP A 84 13.44 15.50 2.32
C ASP A 84 13.26 14.11 2.98
N TYR A 85 13.16 13.02 2.19
CA TYR A 85 12.93 11.68 2.73
C TYR A 85 14.16 11.14 3.47
N ILE A 86 14.08 11.09 4.80
CA ILE A 86 15.05 10.38 5.64
C ILE A 86 14.59 8.92 5.76
N GLU A 87 15.34 7.98 5.20
CA GLU A 87 15.13 6.56 5.51
C GLU A 87 15.35 6.35 7.00
N ALA A 88 14.29 5.98 7.72
CA ALA A 88 14.43 5.56 9.11
C ALA A 88 15.33 4.32 9.13
N GLU A 89 16.49 4.42 9.78
CA GLU A 89 17.31 3.24 10.09
C GLU A 89 16.43 2.25 10.84
N ILE A 90 16.18 1.10 10.20
CA ILE A 90 15.53 -0.03 10.85
C ILE A 90 16.51 -0.52 11.91
N LYS A 91 16.25 -0.21 13.18
CA LYS A 91 16.91 -0.86 14.32
C LYS A 91 16.52 -2.33 14.40
#